data_AF-G4NBJ8-F1
#
_entry.id   AF-G4NBJ8-F1
#
_cell.length_a   1.000
_cell.length_b   1.000
_cell.length_c   1.000
_cell.angle_alpha   90.00
_cell.angle_beta   90.00
_cell.angle_gamma   90.00
#
_symmetry.space_group_name_H-M   'P 1'
#
loop_
_entity.id
_entity.type
_entity.pdbx_description
1 polymer ?
#
loop_
_entity_poly.entity_id
_entity_poly.type
_entity_poly.pdbx_seq_one_letter_code
_entity_poly.pdbx_strand_id
1 'polypeptide(L)'
;MYLVYELVEHTLQDLVRSQHSLEVKELGAIVKQILEGLIYLEVNGIGLLDLECADIRFRPNGCLQIGSFNLRAWTEDQIKLRTS
;
A
#
# COMPACT_ATOMS: atom_id res chain seq x y z
N MET A 1 10.24 -17.32 15.26
CA MET A 1 8.83 -16.99 14.97
C MET A 1 8.68 -17.00 13.47
N TYR A 2 7.70 -17.74 12.93
CA TYR A 2 7.39 -17.74 11.49
C TYR A 2 6.06 -17.03 11.28
N LEU A 3 6.02 -16.11 10.32
CA LEU A 3 4.82 -15.39 9.93
C LEU A 3 4.41 -15.89 8.55
N VAL A 4 3.18 -16.38 8.44
CA VAL A 4 2.63 -16.92 7.19
C VAL A 4 1.67 -15.88 6.61
N TYR A 5 1.93 -15.46 5.38
CA TYR A 5 1.15 -14.46 4.66
C TYR A 5 0.52 -15.07 3.40
N GLU A 6 -0.42 -14.34 2.80
CA GLU A 6 -0.91 -14.67 1.46
C GLU A 6 0.23 -14.65 0.43
N LEU A 7 0.07 -15.46 -0.61
CA LEU A 7 1.01 -15.51 -1.73
C LEU A 7 1.03 -14.17 -2.48
N VAL A 8 2.24 -13.70 -2.75
CA VAL A 8 2.54 -12.47 -3.50
C VAL A 8 3.38 -12.89 -4.70
N GLU A 9 3.02 -12.41 -5.89
CA GLU A 9 3.80 -12.72 -7.10
C GLU A 9 5.03 -11.83 -7.18
N HIS A 10 4.80 -10.51 -7.19
CA HIS A 10 5.83 -9.50 -7.37
C HIS A 10 5.49 -8.23 -6.57
N THR A 11 6.48 -7.37 -6.35
CA THR A 11 6.28 -6.04 -5.77
C THR A 11 6.33 -4.95 -6.84
N LEU A 12 5.87 -3.74 -6.51
CA LEU A 12 6.10 -2.56 -7.36
C LEU A 12 7.59 -2.28 -7.53
N GLN A 13 8.42 -2.58 -6.53
CA GLN A 13 9.87 -2.46 -6.65
C GLN A 13 10.43 -3.39 -7.74
N ASP A 14 9.92 -4.62 -7.86
CA ASP A 14 10.34 -5.56 -8.90
C ASP A 14 9.96 -5.06 -10.29
N LEU A 15 8.77 -4.49 -10.43
CA LEU A 15 8.28 -3.88 -11.68
C LEU A 15 9.13 -2.67 -12.11
N VAL A 16 9.52 -1.82 -11.15
CA VAL A 16 10.42 -0.69 -11.40
C VAL A 16 11.80 -1.18 -11.86
N ARG A 17 12.31 -2.25 -11.23
CA ARG A 17 13.60 -2.85 -11.60
C ARG A 17 13.58 -3.53 -12.96
N SER A 18 12.47 -4.15 -13.35
CA SER A 18 12.34 -4.85 -14.63
C SER A 18 12.25 -3.89 -15.82
N GLN A 19 12.17 -2.57 -15.59
CA GLN A 19 11.96 -1.55 -16.62
C GLN A 19 10.75 -1.86 -17.52
N HIS A 20 9.73 -2.49 -16.94
CA HIS A 20 8.52 -2.80 -17.68
C HIS A 20 7.77 -1.50 -17.97
N SER A 21 7.41 -1.29 -19.24
CA SER A 21 6.63 -0.12 -19.63
C SER A 21 5.18 -0.33 -19.24
N LEU A 22 4.66 0.54 -18.39
CA LEU A 22 3.24 0.54 -18.02
C LEU A 22 2.44 1.44 -18.96
N GLU A 23 1.29 0.95 -19.39
CA GLU A 23 0.27 1.80 -20.01
C GLU A 23 -0.33 2.75 -18.97
N VAL A 24 -0.83 3.91 -19.43
CA VAL A 24 -1.50 4.89 -18.55
C VAL A 24 -2.67 4.27 -17.79
N LYS A 25 -3.39 3.32 -18.41
CA LYS A 25 -4.48 2.59 -17.78
C LYS A 25 -4.00 1.72 -16.61
N GLU A 26 -2.87 1.05 -16.77
CA GLU A 26 -2.28 0.19 -15.74
C GLU A 26 -1.75 1.04 -14.57
N LEU A 27 -1.06 2.14 -14.88
CA LEU A 27 -0.63 3.11 -13.87
C LEU A 27 -1.83 3.67 -13.11
N GLY A 28 -2.92 4.04 -13.80
CA GLY A 28 -4.15 4.51 -13.19
C GLY A 28 -4.78 3.47 -12.25
N ALA A 29 -4.78 2.19 -12.62
CA ALA A 29 -5.27 1.11 -11.78
C ALA A 29 -4.40 0.89 -10.53
N ILE A 30 -3.08 0.95 -10.67
CA ILE A 30 -2.12 0.85 -9.56
C ILE A 30 -2.33 1.99 -8.57
N VAL A 31 -2.32 3.23 -9.05
CA VAL A 31 -2.51 4.43 -8.22
C VAL A 31 -3.86 4.40 -7.51
N LYS A 32 -4.93 3.99 -8.20
CA LYS A 32 -6.26 3.84 -7.60
C LYS A 32 -6.24 2.89 -6.39
N GLN A 33 -5.69 1.69 -6.54
CA GLN A 33 -5.66 0.70 -5.46
C GLN A 33 -4.76 1.14 -4.29
N ILE A 34 -3.65 1.83 -4.56
CA ILE A 34 -2.81 2.42 -3.50
C ILE A 34 -3.62 3.44 -2.71
N LEU A 35 -4.32 4.37 -3.39
CA LEU A 35 -5.14 5.37 -2.73
C LEU A 35 -6.29 4.76 -1.91
N GLU A 36 -6.97 3.74 -2.44
CA GLU A 36 -8.02 3.00 -1.71
C GLU A 36 -7.46 2.37 -0.43
N GLY A 37 -6.27 1.78 -0.48
CA GLY A 37 -5.57 1.24 0.70
C GLY A 37 -5.18 2.32 1.71
N LEU A 38 -4.67 3.46 1.26
CA LEU A 38 -4.32 4.59 2.13
C LEU A 38 -5.55 5.20 2.82
N ILE A 39 -6.65 5.36 2.08
CA ILE A 39 -7.94 5.81 2.64
C ILE A 39 -8.44 4.83 3.70
N TYR A 40 -8.32 3.52 3.45
CA TYR A 40 -8.70 2.51 4.42
C TYR A 40 -7.92 2.66 5.74
N LEU A 41 -6.59 2.84 5.67
CA LEU A 41 -5.78 3.05 6.87
C LEU A 41 -6.22 4.31 7.62
N GLU A 42 -6.44 5.41 6.89
CA GLU A 42 -6.87 6.69 7.44
C GLU A 42 -8.19 6.59 8.21
N VAL A 43 -9.21 6.00 7.59
CA VAL A 43 -10.54 5.82 8.19
C VAL A 43 -10.50 4.94 9.45
N ASN A 44 -9.53 4.03 9.54
CA ASN A 44 -9.34 3.17 10.71
C ASN A 44 -8.42 3.77 11.77
N GLY A 45 -8.03 5.03 11.65
CA GLY A 45 -7.15 5.68 12.62
C GLY A 45 -5.72 5.13 12.59
N ILE A 46 -5.30 4.54 11.46
CA ILE A 46 -3.96 3.97 11.29
C ILE A 46 -3.12 4.89 10.42
N GLY A 47 -1.95 5.26 10.93
CA GLY A 47 -0.93 5.97 10.20
C GLY A 47 0.11 5.05 9.61
N LEU A 48 0.30 5.18 8.30
CA LEU A 48 1.45 4.64 7.59
C LEU A 48 2.58 5.66 7.64
N LEU A 49 3.66 5.30 8.32
CA LEU A 49 4.80 6.21 8.55
C LEU A 49 5.71 6.32 7.35
N ASP A 50 5.82 5.22 6.61
CA ASP A 50 6.66 5.12 5.44
C ASP A 50 6.02 4.12 4.47
N LEU A 51 6.06 4.45 3.18
CA LEU A 51 5.55 3.60 2.12
C LEU A 51 6.59 3.51 1.02
N GLU A 52 7.15 2.32 0.86
CA GLU A 52 8.10 2.03 -0.20
C GLU A 52 7.47 1.22 -1.34
N CYS A 53 8.12 1.20 -2.50
CA CYS A 53 7.69 0.34 -3.61
C CYS A 53 7.75 -1.16 -3.24
N ALA A 54 8.58 -1.55 -2.27
CA ALA A 54 8.66 -2.93 -1.78
C ALA A 54 7.44 -3.32 -0.91
N ASP A 55 6.74 -2.33 -0.34
CA ASP A 55 5.52 -2.56 0.44
C ASP A 55 4.29 -2.77 -0.44
N ILE A 56 4.37 -2.43 -1.72
CA ILE A 56 3.27 -2.56 -2.69
C ILE A 56 3.39 -3.92 -3.40
N ARG A 57 2.43 -4.81 -3.13
CA ARG A 57 2.47 -6.21 -3.54
C ARG A 57 1.38 -6.52 -4.55
N PHE A 58 1.74 -7.12 -5.68
CA PHE A 58 0.80 -7.67 -6.66
C PHE A 58 0.38 -9.06 -6.24
N ARG A 59 -0.92 -9.26 -6.12
CA ARG A 59 -1.52 -10.57 -5.84
C ARG A 59 -1.91 -11.27 -7.15
N PRO A 60 -1.93 -12.62 -7.17
CA PRO A 60 -2.31 -13.40 -8.35
C PRO A 60 -3.71 -13.11 -8.92
N ASN A 61 -4.59 -12.52 -8.10
CA ASN A 61 -5.93 -12.11 -8.53
C ASN A 61 -5.98 -10.74 -9.23
N GLY A 62 -4.82 -10.12 -9.50
CA GLY A 62 -4.72 -8.80 -10.12
C GLY A 62 -4.94 -7.63 -9.16
N CYS A 63 -5.15 -7.89 -7.87
CA CYS A 63 -5.24 -6.85 -6.85
C CYS A 63 -3.87 -6.47 -6.30
N LEU A 64 -3.80 -5.28 -5.74
CA LEU A 64 -2.63 -4.72 -5.08
C LEU A 64 -2.88 -4.67 -3.56
N GLN A 65 -1.86 -5.03 -2.79
CA GLN A 65 -1.90 -5.03 -1.33
C GLN A 65 -0.77 -4.17 -0.77
N ILE A 66 -1.08 -3.33 0.22
CA ILE A 66 -0.07 -2.64 1.04
C ILE A 66 0.36 -3.61 2.15
N GLY A 67 1.60 -4.09 2.08
CA GLY A 67 2.21 -5.02 3.02
C GLY A 67 3.30 -4.41 3.88
N SER A 68 3.14 -3.14 4.29
CA SER A 68 4.08 -2.46 5.17
C SER A 68 3.86 -2.84 6.63
N PHE A 69 4.95 -2.91 7.40
CA PHE A 69 4.93 -3.07 8.85
C PHE A 69 5.13 -1.75 9.60
N ASN A 70 5.33 -0.63 8.88
CA ASN A 70 5.57 0.69 9.45
C ASN A 70 4.25 1.41 9.76
N LEU A 71 3.38 0.74 10.52
CA LEU A 71 2.06 1.20 10.89
C LEU A 71 2.01 1.62 12.36
N ARG A 72 1.26 2.68 12.68
CA ARG A 72 0.93 3.07 14.06
C ARG A 72 -0.51 3.53 14.17
N ALA A 73 -1.12 3.41 15.34
CA ALA A 73 -2.35 4.15 15.62
C ALA A 73 -2.05 5.66 15.65
N TRP A 74 -2.94 6.47 15.09
CA TRP A 74 -2.89 7.92 15.28
C TRP A 74 -3.16 8.27 16.75
N THR A 75 -2.49 9.31 17.25
CA THR A 75 -2.84 9.86 18.56
C THR A 75 -4.14 10.66 18.45
N GLU A 76 -4.85 10.86 19.57
CA GLU A 76 -6.08 11.67 19.58
C GLU A 76 -5.85 13.09 19.02
N ASP A 77 -4.69 13.69 19.30
CA ASP A 77 -4.35 15.02 18.78
C ASP A 77 -4.16 15.01 17.26
N GLN A 78 -3.59 13.93 16.72
CA GLN A 78 -3.42 13.75 15.27
C GLN A 78 -4.76 13.52 14.56
N ILE A 79 -5.71 12.84 15.21
CA ILE A 79 -7.07 12.65 14.71
C ILE A 79 -7.80 14.00 14.66
N LYS A 80 -7.74 14.77 15.76
CA LYS A 80 -8.43 16.08 15.88
C LYS A 80 -8.00 17.06 14.78
N LEU A 81 -6.70 17.13 14.48
CA LEU A 81 -6.14 18.01 13.43
C LEU A 81 -6.62 17.67 12.01
N ARG A 82 -7.12 16.46 11.78
CA ARG A 82 -7.55 15.98 10.47
C ARG A 82 -9.05 16.06 10.23
N THR A 83 -9.82 16.17 11.32
CA THR A 83 -11.28 16.32 11.29
C THR A 83 -11.76 17.78 11.32
N SER A 84 -10.84 18.73 11.50
CA SER A 84 -11.07 20.18 11.52
C SER A 84 -10.76 20.83 10.18
#